data_AF-A0A0S7WI93-F1
#
_entry.id   AF-A0A0S7WI93-F1
#
_cell.length_a   1.000
_cell.length_b   1.000
_cell.length_c   1.000
_cell.angle_alpha   90.00
_cell.angle_beta   90.00
_cell.angle_gamma   90.00
#
_symmetry.space_group_name_H-M   'P 1'
#
loop_
_entity.id
_entity.type
_entity.pdbx_description
1 polymer ?
#
loop_
_entity_poly.entity_id
_entity_poly.type
_entity_poly.pdbx_seq_one_letter_code
_entity_poly.pdbx_strand_id
1 'polypeptide(L)'
;MRKFTRQRVDAGFTLVELMVAMVVLSIVSTATFYFYVSQHQAYVTQADVSDMQQNGRAAVAQLSYHLRQAGFNPPEDSSAFTIFTVAGGPDSITINHHDTSYTFFVDATDSLNPILMHRINSDSAVVFAENIDSLSFNLVSSNEVSIALVARTSRTDPASGDYRRRRFATLVNIRNL
;
A
#
# COMPACT_ATOMS: atom_id res chain seq x y z
N MET A 1 -9.58 80.69 -16.65
CA MET A 1 -9.79 79.76 -15.52
C MET A 1 -8.74 78.66 -15.58
N ARG A 2 -7.63 78.77 -14.82
CA ARG A 2 -6.53 77.79 -14.82
C ARG A 2 -6.78 76.74 -13.74
N LYS A 3 -6.86 75.46 -14.13
CA LYS A 3 -6.96 74.33 -13.19
C LYS A 3 -5.56 74.01 -12.66
N PHE A 4 -5.35 74.15 -11.36
CA PHE A 4 -4.14 73.66 -10.68
C PHE A 4 -4.28 72.16 -10.43
N THR A 5 -3.61 71.35 -11.22
CA THR A 5 -3.51 69.90 -10.97
C THR A 5 -2.42 69.69 -9.92
N ARG A 6 -2.79 69.23 -8.72
CA ARG A 6 -1.84 68.87 -7.65
C ARG A 6 -1.01 67.66 -8.13
N GLN A 7 0.29 67.87 -8.38
CA GLN A 7 1.22 66.75 -8.52
C GLN A 7 1.26 65.99 -7.19
N ARG A 8 0.92 64.69 -7.21
CA ARG A 8 1.24 63.79 -6.10
C ARG A 8 2.75 63.63 -6.08
N VAL A 9 3.36 63.97 -4.95
CA VAL A 9 4.78 63.67 -4.70
C VAL A 9 4.82 62.22 -4.25
N ASP A 10 5.29 61.33 -5.11
CA ASP A 10 5.59 59.95 -4.72
C ASP A 10 6.84 59.98 -3.84
N ALA A 11 6.67 59.78 -2.54
CA ALA A 11 7.79 59.65 -1.61
C ALA A 11 8.50 58.30 -1.84
N GLY A 12 9.83 58.32 -1.98
CA GLY A 12 10.64 57.11 -2.06
C GLY A 12 10.78 56.40 -0.71
N PHE A 13 11.13 55.11 -0.74
CA PHE A 13 11.30 54.29 0.45
C PHE A 13 12.57 54.63 1.22
N THR A 14 12.51 54.57 2.55
CA THR A 14 13.70 54.72 3.40
C THR A 14 14.46 53.39 3.52
N LEU A 15 15.78 53.43 3.75
CA LEU A 15 16.58 52.21 3.97
C LEU A 15 16.06 51.38 5.15
N VAL A 16 15.61 52.05 6.22
CA VAL A 16 15.07 51.38 7.42
C VAL A 16 13.79 50.61 7.08
N GLU A 17 12.92 51.18 6.26
CA GLU A 17 11.68 50.52 5.83
C GLU A 17 11.95 49.25 5.02
N LEU A 18 12.96 49.27 4.15
CA LEU A 18 13.40 48.08 3.41
C LEU A 18 13.99 47.00 4.33
N MET A 19 14.77 47.39 5.35
CA MET A 19 15.30 46.45 6.34
C MET A 19 14.17 45.78 7.13
N VAL A 20 13.19 46.55 7.60
CA VAL A 20 12.03 46.01 8.32
C VAL A 20 11.21 45.10 7.41
N ALA A 21 10.97 45.50 6.16
CA ALA A 21 10.24 44.68 5.19
C ALA A 21 10.92 43.33 4.94
N MET A 22 12.24 43.28 4.81
CA MET A 22 12.98 42.01 4.65
C MET A 22 12.89 41.12 5.89
N VAL A 23 12.95 41.69 7.09
CA VAL A 23 12.80 40.93 8.34
C VAL A 23 11.40 40.35 8.46
N VAL A 24 10.36 41.12 8.14
CA VAL A 24 8.98 40.60 8.15
C VAL A 24 8.81 39.52 7.08
N LEU A 25 9.33 39.74 5.88
CA LEU A 25 9.27 38.77 4.78
C LEU A 25 9.96 37.45 5.16
N SER A 26 11.11 37.50 5.84
CA SER A 26 11.81 36.27 6.26
C SER A 26 11.02 35.49 7.30
N ILE A 27 10.44 36.16 8.30
CA ILE A 27 9.58 35.53 9.32
C ILE A 27 8.38 34.84 8.66
N VAL A 28 7.69 35.54 7.75
CA VAL A 28 6.53 35.00 7.03
C VAL A 28 6.94 33.84 6.11
N SER A 29 8.08 33.94 5.45
CA SER A 29 8.60 32.89 4.57
C SER A 29 8.92 31.62 5.34
N THR A 30 9.56 31.74 6.51
CA THR A 30 9.85 30.61 7.40
C THR A 30 8.57 29.92 7.87
N ALA A 31 7.57 30.68 8.32
CA ALA A 31 6.28 30.12 8.72
C ALA A 31 5.58 29.38 7.56
N THR A 32 5.61 29.97 6.37
CA THR A 32 5.02 29.35 5.16
C THR A 32 5.76 28.08 4.76
N PHE A 33 7.09 28.05 4.89
CA PHE A 33 7.91 26.88 4.58
C PHE A 33 7.61 25.72 5.54
N TYR A 34 7.45 25.98 6.84
CA TYR A 34 7.03 24.95 7.80
C TYR A 34 5.67 24.35 7.43
N PHE A 35 4.70 25.20 7.06
CA PHE A 35 3.40 24.73 6.61
C PHE A 35 3.51 23.88 5.34
N TYR A 36 4.32 24.31 4.36
CA TYR A 36 4.56 23.55 3.14
C TYR A 36 5.16 22.16 3.41
N VAL A 37 6.16 22.06 4.28
CA VAL A 37 6.78 20.77 4.63
C VAL A 37 5.76 19.84 5.28
N SER A 38 4.95 20.35 6.20
CA SER A 38 3.88 19.56 6.83
C SER A 38 2.86 19.08 5.80
N GLN A 39 2.42 19.94 4.89
CA GLN A 39 1.49 19.58 3.83
C GLN A 39 2.07 18.54 2.87
N HIS A 40 3.35 18.67 2.51
CA HIS A 40 4.04 17.72 1.64
C HIS A 40 4.15 16.34 2.29
N GLN A 41 4.53 16.26 3.57
CA GLN A 41 4.60 14.99 4.31
C GLN A 41 3.22 14.32 4.43
N ALA A 42 2.17 15.10 4.69
CA ALA A 42 0.80 14.60 4.73
C ALA A 42 0.37 14.03 3.37
N TYR A 43 0.67 14.73 2.27
CA TYR A 43 0.39 14.27 0.91
C TYR A 43 1.10 12.94 0.60
N VAL A 44 2.40 12.86 0.88
CA VAL A 44 3.19 11.65 0.65
C VAL A 44 2.67 10.47 1.46
N THR A 45 2.36 10.68 2.74
CA THR A 45 1.81 9.64 3.62
C THR A 45 0.45 9.16 3.11
N GLN A 46 -0.39 10.07 2.62
CA GLN A 46 -1.69 9.71 2.07
C GLN A 46 -1.57 8.91 0.78
N ALA A 47 -0.59 9.23 -0.07
CA ALA A 47 -0.29 8.44 -1.27
C ALA A 47 0.14 7.01 -0.90
N ASP A 48 1.09 6.86 0.03
CA ASP A 48 1.56 5.54 0.47
C ASP A 48 0.43 4.69 1.06
N VAL A 49 -0.49 5.30 1.82
CA VAL A 49 -1.67 4.61 2.35
C VAL A 49 -2.64 4.20 1.23
N SER A 50 -2.84 5.05 0.23
CA SER A 50 -3.68 4.74 -0.93
C SER A 50 -3.13 3.54 -1.70
N ASP A 51 -1.83 3.54 -1.97
CA ASP A 51 -1.14 2.49 -2.72
C ASP A 51 -1.18 1.15 -1.96
N MET A 52 -0.86 1.17 -0.65
CA MET A 52 -1.01 0.00 0.23
C MET A 52 -2.42 -0.58 0.14
N GLN A 53 -3.44 0.28 0.16
CA GLN A 53 -4.82 -0.20 0.11
C GLN A 53 -5.24 -0.73 -1.25
N GLN A 54 -4.82 -0.08 -2.34
CA GLN A 54 -5.10 -0.54 -3.69
C GLN A 54 -4.44 -1.90 -3.93
N ASN A 55 -3.17 -2.02 -3.56
CA ASN A 55 -2.40 -3.25 -3.68
C ASN A 55 -2.99 -4.38 -2.83
N GLY A 56 -3.31 -4.13 -1.56
CA GLY A 56 -3.96 -5.12 -0.68
C GLY A 56 -5.32 -5.59 -1.20
N ARG A 57 -6.16 -4.67 -1.72
CA ARG A 57 -7.43 -5.02 -2.36
C ARG A 57 -7.24 -5.85 -3.61
N ALA A 58 -6.28 -5.49 -4.47
CA ALA A 58 -5.97 -6.23 -5.69
C ALA A 58 -5.49 -7.66 -5.37
N ALA A 59 -4.56 -7.79 -4.41
CA ALA A 59 -4.03 -9.07 -3.98
C ALA A 59 -5.13 -10.01 -3.45
N VAL A 60 -6.00 -9.53 -2.54
CA VAL A 60 -7.13 -10.32 -2.03
C VAL A 60 -8.12 -10.69 -3.13
N ALA A 61 -8.44 -9.76 -4.04
CA ALA A 61 -9.38 -10.02 -5.13
C ALA A 61 -8.87 -11.12 -6.07
N GLN A 62 -7.58 -11.08 -6.43
CA GLN A 62 -6.96 -12.08 -7.30
C GLN A 62 -6.81 -13.43 -6.59
N LEU A 63 -6.35 -13.46 -5.33
CA LEU A 63 -6.31 -14.69 -4.53
C LEU A 63 -7.70 -15.34 -4.42
N SER A 64 -8.73 -14.52 -4.17
CA SER A 64 -10.11 -14.97 -4.12
C SER A 64 -10.57 -15.57 -5.45
N TYR A 65 -10.15 -14.97 -6.56
CA TYR A 65 -10.48 -15.46 -7.90
C TYR A 65 -9.86 -16.85 -8.13
N HIS A 66 -8.55 -17.01 -7.89
CA HIS A 66 -7.87 -18.30 -8.02
C HIS A 66 -8.49 -19.37 -7.11
N LEU A 67 -8.80 -19.01 -5.86
CA LEU A 67 -9.43 -19.94 -4.91
C LEU A 67 -10.83 -20.38 -5.35
N ARG A 68 -11.66 -19.49 -5.90
CA ARG A 68 -12.98 -19.86 -6.44
C ARG A 68 -12.88 -20.85 -7.60
N GLN A 69 -11.77 -20.84 -8.33
CA GLN A 69 -11.49 -21.72 -9.46
C GLN A 69 -10.82 -23.04 -9.07
N ALA A 70 -10.49 -23.24 -7.79
CA ALA A 70 -9.79 -24.45 -7.35
C ALA A 70 -10.59 -25.73 -7.61
N GLY A 71 -11.92 -25.70 -7.48
CA GLY A 71 -12.75 -26.88 -7.76
C GLY A 71 -13.00 -27.17 -9.24
N PHE A 72 -12.45 -26.37 -10.16
CA PHE A 72 -12.58 -26.65 -11.59
C PHE A 72 -11.41 -27.52 -12.08
N ASN A 73 -11.69 -28.77 -12.47
CA ASN A 73 -10.70 -29.73 -12.99
C ASN A 73 -9.50 -30.01 -12.05
N PRO A 74 -9.76 -30.44 -10.80
CA PRO A 74 -8.70 -30.89 -9.91
C PRO A 74 -8.05 -32.19 -10.46
N PRO A 75 -6.76 -32.46 -10.17
CA PRO A 75 -6.14 -33.72 -10.55
C PRO A 75 -6.80 -34.90 -9.83
N GLU A 76 -6.90 -36.06 -10.49
CA GLU A 76 -7.60 -37.25 -9.97
C GLU A 76 -7.01 -37.77 -8.64
N ASP A 77 -5.70 -37.61 -8.45
CA ASP A 77 -4.94 -38.14 -7.32
C ASP A 77 -4.54 -37.07 -6.28
N SER A 78 -5.05 -35.84 -6.37
CA SER A 78 -4.67 -34.78 -5.45
C SER A 78 -5.80 -33.82 -5.10
N SER A 79 -5.69 -33.18 -3.93
CA SER A 79 -6.64 -32.16 -3.50
C SER A 79 -6.65 -30.97 -4.46
N ALA A 80 -7.84 -30.41 -4.72
CA ALA A 80 -8.03 -29.17 -5.50
C ALA A 80 -7.18 -27.99 -4.98
N PHE A 81 -6.92 -27.96 -3.67
CA PHE A 81 -5.99 -27.03 -3.06
C PHE A 81 -5.39 -27.65 -1.78
N THR A 82 -4.24 -27.12 -1.37
CA THR A 82 -3.57 -27.46 -0.12
C THR A 82 -3.13 -26.17 0.57
N ILE A 83 -3.51 -26.00 1.83
CA ILE A 83 -3.03 -24.90 2.68
C ILE A 83 -1.85 -25.43 3.50
N PHE A 84 -0.75 -24.71 3.50
CA PHE A 84 0.38 -24.97 4.38
C PHE A 84 0.51 -23.84 5.40
N THR A 85 0.19 -24.15 6.65
CA THR A 85 0.21 -23.19 7.75
C THR A 85 1.57 -23.19 8.44
N VAL A 86 2.15 -22.00 8.67
CA VAL A 86 3.45 -21.85 9.34
C VAL A 86 3.27 -21.18 10.69
N ALA A 87 3.71 -21.85 11.76
CA ALA A 87 3.63 -21.27 13.10
C ALA A 87 4.51 -20.01 13.21
N GLY A 88 3.87 -18.86 13.43
CA GLY A 88 4.56 -17.58 13.57
C GLY A 88 5.06 -16.96 12.25
N GLY A 89 4.66 -17.52 11.10
CA GLY A 89 5.02 -17.01 9.78
C GLY A 89 3.81 -16.85 8.85
N PRO A 90 4.02 -16.35 7.63
CA PRO A 90 2.98 -16.33 6.61
C PRO A 90 2.67 -17.74 6.12
N ASP A 91 1.38 -18.03 5.95
CA ASP A 91 0.90 -19.26 5.33
C ASP A 91 1.14 -19.22 3.82
N SER A 92 1.17 -20.39 3.21
CA SER A 92 1.10 -20.55 1.75
C SER A 92 -0.09 -21.40 1.34
N ILE A 93 -0.52 -21.22 0.10
CA ILE A 93 -1.56 -22.03 -0.50
C ILE A 93 -1.11 -22.49 -1.89
N THR A 94 -1.36 -23.76 -2.18
CA THR A 94 -1.18 -24.34 -3.51
C THR A 94 -2.55 -24.72 -4.05
N ILE A 95 -2.91 -24.23 -5.23
CA ILE A 95 -4.15 -24.57 -5.93
C ILE A 95 -3.76 -25.46 -7.11
N ASN A 96 -4.34 -26.65 -7.19
CA ASN A 96 -3.97 -27.66 -8.17
C ASN A 96 -5.08 -27.81 -9.22
N HIS A 97 -4.67 -27.66 -10.48
CA HIS A 97 -5.38 -28.06 -11.68
C HIS A 97 -4.66 -29.26 -12.29
N HIS A 98 -5.35 -30.06 -13.11
CA HIS A 98 -4.83 -31.31 -13.71
C HIS A 98 -3.34 -31.30 -14.08
N ASP A 99 -2.85 -30.26 -14.76
CA ASP A 99 -1.44 -30.13 -15.18
C ASP A 99 -0.75 -28.86 -14.65
N THR A 100 -1.38 -28.10 -13.76
CA THR A 100 -0.89 -26.78 -13.35
C THR A 100 -1.17 -26.50 -11.88
N SER A 101 -0.14 -26.12 -11.14
CA SER A 101 -0.24 -25.75 -9.72
C SER A 101 0.11 -24.28 -9.53
N TYR A 102 -0.77 -23.52 -8.89
CA TYR A 102 -0.54 -22.12 -8.51
C TYR A 102 -0.21 -22.06 -7.01
N THR A 103 1.04 -21.77 -6.67
CA THR A 103 1.47 -21.58 -5.27
C THR A 103 1.57 -20.10 -4.95
N PHE A 104 0.93 -19.64 -3.88
CA PHE A 104 1.03 -18.28 -3.35
C PHE A 104 1.68 -18.31 -1.96
N PHE A 105 2.69 -17.47 -1.75
CA PHE A 105 3.40 -17.39 -0.48
C PHE A 105 4.03 -16.01 -0.31
N VAL A 106 4.22 -15.57 0.94
CA VAL A 106 4.96 -14.35 1.22
C VAL A 106 6.43 -14.70 1.39
N ASP A 107 7.28 -14.10 0.57
CA ASP A 107 8.71 -14.04 0.80
C ASP A 107 9.00 -12.89 1.78
N ALA A 108 9.35 -13.27 3.01
CA ALA A 108 9.75 -12.35 4.07
C ALA A 108 11.25 -12.48 4.41
N THR A 109 12.07 -12.97 3.48
CA THR A 109 13.53 -13.06 3.66
C THR A 109 14.13 -11.69 3.95
N ASP A 110 13.64 -10.66 3.27
CA ASP A 110 13.87 -9.26 3.64
C ASP A 110 12.68 -8.72 4.45
N SER A 111 12.86 -8.60 5.77
CA SER A 111 11.84 -8.03 6.66
C SER A 111 11.44 -6.58 6.34
N LEU A 112 12.28 -5.84 5.61
CA LEU A 112 11.99 -4.48 5.17
C LEU A 112 11.25 -4.44 3.84
N ASN A 113 11.25 -5.52 3.07
CA ASN A 113 10.58 -5.60 1.78
C ASN A 113 9.88 -6.96 1.63
N PRO A 114 8.83 -7.24 2.41
CA PRO A 114 8.11 -8.49 2.29
C PRO A 114 7.25 -8.46 1.03
N ILE A 115 7.34 -9.52 0.23
CA ILE A 115 6.70 -9.60 -1.08
C ILE A 115 5.83 -10.84 -1.15
N LEU A 116 4.56 -10.67 -1.50
CA LEU A 116 3.71 -11.78 -1.91
C LEU A 116 4.14 -12.22 -3.30
N MET A 117 4.57 -13.47 -3.39
CA MET A 117 4.97 -14.12 -4.62
C MET A 117 3.94 -15.17 -5.04
N HIS A 118 3.95 -15.45 -6.33
CA HIS A 118 3.26 -16.59 -6.90
C HIS A 118 4.21 -17.40 -7.77
N ARG A 119 4.05 -18.72 -7.76
CA ARG A 119 4.78 -19.67 -8.58
C ARG A 119 3.81 -20.57 -9.32
N ILE A 120 4.07 -20.80 -10.59
CA ILE A 120 3.39 -21.82 -11.40
C ILE A 120 4.29 -23.05 -11.43
N ASN A 121 3.76 -24.20 -11.02
CA ASN A 121 4.48 -25.47 -11.00
C ASN A 121 5.83 -25.32 -10.25
N SER A 122 6.93 -25.61 -10.96
CA SER A 122 8.30 -25.54 -10.45
C SER A 122 9.09 -24.36 -11.02
N ASP A 123 8.42 -23.39 -11.65
CA ASP A 123 9.07 -22.21 -12.23
C ASP A 123 9.60 -21.25 -11.15
N SER A 124 10.39 -20.27 -11.58
CA SER A 124 10.80 -19.17 -10.72
C SER A 124 9.58 -18.40 -10.22
N ALA A 125 9.53 -18.14 -8.92
CA ALA A 125 8.47 -17.33 -8.33
C ALA A 125 8.53 -15.89 -8.85
N VAL A 126 7.37 -15.32 -9.14
CA VAL A 126 7.21 -13.95 -9.60
C VAL A 126 6.49 -13.11 -8.55
N VAL A 127 6.81 -11.81 -8.54
CA VAL A 127 6.15 -10.84 -7.66
C VAL A 127 4.67 -10.74 -8.02
N PHE A 128 3.81 -10.91 -7.03
CA PHE A 128 2.36 -10.79 -7.16
C PHE A 128 1.84 -9.51 -6.50
N ALA A 129 2.34 -9.20 -5.30
CA ALA A 129 2.07 -7.94 -4.62
C ALA A 129 3.22 -7.58 -3.69
N GLU A 130 3.62 -6.31 -3.70
CA GLU A 130 4.68 -5.81 -2.81
C GLU A 130 4.11 -5.46 -1.43
N ASN A 131 4.97 -5.34 -0.41
CA ASN A 131 4.59 -4.83 0.91
C ASN A 131 3.44 -5.61 1.57
N ILE A 132 3.46 -6.94 1.50
CA ILE A 132 2.52 -7.83 2.18
C ILE A 132 3.24 -8.50 3.35
N ASP A 133 2.99 -8.06 4.58
CA ASP A 133 3.65 -8.56 5.79
C ASP A 133 3.22 -9.98 6.14
N SER A 134 1.94 -10.31 5.95
CA SER A 134 1.42 -11.62 6.32
C SER A 134 0.32 -12.07 5.38
N LEU A 135 0.23 -13.38 5.21
CA LEU A 135 -0.85 -14.07 4.52
C LEU A 135 -1.29 -15.23 5.41
N SER A 136 -2.59 -15.43 5.53
CA SER A 136 -3.17 -16.49 6.35
C SER A 136 -4.42 -17.05 5.69
N PHE A 137 -4.57 -18.36 5.80
CA PHE A 137 -5.73 -19.07 5.27
C PHE A 137 -6.35 -19.93 6.36
N ASN A 138 -7.67 -19.86 6.49
CA ASN A 138 -8.41 -20.71 7.43
C ASN A 138 -9.57 -21.37 6.72
N LEU A 139 -9.67 -22.69 6.83
CA LEU A 139 -10.80 -23.45 6.33
C LEU A 139 -11.96 -23.30 7.31
N VAL A 140 -13.03 -22.64 6.87
CA VAL A 140 -14.24 -22.40 7.68
C VAL A 140 -15.23 -23.56 7.52
N SER A 141 -15.30 -24.13 6.32
CA SER A 141 -16.03 -25.36 6.00
C SER A 141 -15.37 -26.06 4.81
N SER A 142 -15.87 -27.23 4.41
CA SER A 142 -15.28 -28.01 3.29
C SER A 142 -15.08 -27.20 2.00
N ASN A 143 -15.96 -26.23 1.71
CA ASN A 143 -15.94 -25.43 0.48
C ASN A 143 -15.77 -23.93 0.77
N GLU A 144 -15.36 -23.55 1.97
CA GLU A 144 -15.25 -22.14 2.34
C GLU A 144 -13.93 -21.83 3.05
N VAL A 145 -13.14 -20.94 2.43
CA VAL A 145 -11.82 -20.53 2.91
C VAL A 145 -11.85 -19.04 3.24
N SER A 146 -11.49 -18.70 4.46
CA SER A 146 -11.20 -17.33 4.86
C SER A 146 -9.76 -17.00 4.48
N ILE A 147 -9.59 -15.95 3.67
CA ILE A 147 -8.29 -15.38 3.32
C ILE A 147 -8.12 -14.13 4.17
N ALA A 148 -6.96 -13.98 4.82
CA ALA A 148 -6.59 -12.71 5.41
C ALA A 148 -5.12 -12.38 5.10
N LEU A 149 -4.89 -11.16 4.62
CA LEU A 149 -3.55 -10.62 4.44
C LEU A 149 -3.40 -9.28 5.15
N VAL A 150 -2.17 -8.91 5.46
CA VAL A 150 -1.80 -7.62 6.03
C VAL A 150 -0.87 -6.92 5.06
N ALA A 151 -1.35 -5.83 4.46
CA ALA A 151 -0.51 -4.96 3.65
C ALA A 151 0.07 -3.85 4.52
N ARG A 152 1.24 -3.33 4.12
CA ARG A 152 1.91 -2.20 4.77
C ARG A 152 2.26 -1.10 3.78
N THR A 153 2.53 0.09 4.29
CA THR A 153 3.11 1.17 3.49
C THR A 153 4.54 0.82 3.05
N SER A 154 4.98 1.35 1.91
CA SER A 154 6.35 1.17 1.42
C SER A 154 7.39 1.88 2.30
N ARG A 155 6.96 2.93 3.01
CA ARG A 155 7.77 3.72 3.94
C ARG A 155 7.14 3.77 5.33
N THR A 156 7.98 4.07 6.32
CA THR A 156 7.54 4.35 7.67
C THR A 156 6.85 5.70 7.75
N ASP A 157 5.89 5.82 8.65
CA ASP A 157 5.18 7.07 8.90
C ASP A 157 6.12 8.04 9.64
N PRO A 158 6.36 9.26 9.11
CA PRO A 158 7.23 10.26 9.75
C PRO A 158 6.86 10.59 11.20
N ALA A 159 5.59 10.42 11.57
CA ALA A 159 5.11 10.72 12.93
C ALA A 159 5.38 9.59 13.94
N SER A 160 5.38 8.33 13.50
CA SER A 160 5.51 7.17 14.39
C SER A 160 6.83 6.41 14.25
N GLY A 161 7.50 6.51 13.10
CA GLY A 161 8.66 5.68 12.76
C GLY A 161 8.30 4.24 12.34
N ASP A 162 7.02 3.86 12.40
CA ASP A 162 6.52 2.54 12.04
C ASP A 162 5.82 2.53 10.68
N TYR A 163 5.77 1.36 10.06
CA TYR A 163 4.94 1.13 8.88
C TYR A 163 3.46 1.14 9.27
N ARG A 164 2.64 1.85 8.49
CA ARG A 164 1.18 1.73 8.63
C ARG A 164 0.75 0.41 8.01
N ARG A 165 -0.11 -0.33 8.72
CA ARG A 165 -0.61 -1.64 8.29
C ARG A 165 -2.12 -1.62 8.12
N ARG A 166 -2.61 -2.40 7.15
CA ARG A 166 -4.03 -2.61 6.91
C ARG A 166 -4.30 -4.08 6.65
N ARG A 167 -5.19 -4.67 7.46
CA ARG A 167 -5.67 -6.03 7.25
C ARG A 167 -6.81 -6.04 6.24
N PHE A 168 -6.72 -6.96 5.28
CA PHE A 168 -7.77 -7.28 4.33
C PHE A 168 -8.17 -8.73 4.55
N ALA A 169 -9.45 -8.96 4.80
CA ALA A 169 -9.98 -10.30 4.99
C ALA A 169 -11.24 -10.49 4.13
N THR A 170 -11.39 -11.67 3.58
CA THR A 170 -12.56 -12.05 2.81
C THR A 170 -12.83 -13.53 2.97
N LEU A 171 -14.10 -13.89 2.84
CA LEU A 171 -14.55 -15.27 2.88
C LEU A 171 -14.83 -15.71 1.44
N VAL A 172 -14.27 -16.84 1.04
CA VAL A 172 -14.35 -17.34 -0.33
C VAL A 172 -14.99 -18.71 -0.33
N ASN A 173 -16.15 -18.79 -0.96
CA ASN A 173 -16.78 -20.06 -1.29
C ASN A 173 -16.19 -20.61 -2.60
N ILE A 174 -15.62 -21.81 -2.53
CA ILE A 174 -15.05 -22.51 -3.67
C ILE A 174 -16.17 -23.23 -4.41
N ARG A 175 -16.18 -23.09 -5.73
CA ARG A 175 -17.20 -23.70 -6.58
C ARG A 175 -16.73 -25.08 -7.05
N ASN A 176 -17.68 -25.99 -7.24
CA ASN A 176 -17.46 -27.33 -7.82
C ASN A 176 -16.51 -28.23 -7.00
N LEU A 177 -16.52 -28.09 -5.68
CA LEU A 177 -15.90 -29.01 -4.72
C LEU A 177 -16.94 -29.97 -4.13
#